data_AF-F9RSX5-F1
#
_entry.id   AF-F9RSX5-F1
#
_cell.length_a   1.000
_cell.length_b   1.000
_cell.length_c   1.000
_cell.angle_alpha   90.00
_cell.angle_beta   90.00
_cell.angle_gamma   90.00
#
_symmetry.space_group_name_H-M   'P 1'
#
loop_
_entity.id
_entity.type
_entity.pdbx_description
1 polymer ?
#
loop_
_entity_poly.entity_id
_entity_poly.type
_entity_poly.pdbx_seq_one_letter_code
_entity_poly.pdbx_strand_id
1 'polypeptide(L)'
;METLVGQVLAQPEYTEHFDNDQLADLACLSLNQLRPVYIRHDIDFLATLSEDRLVILKNYAHVAVEAAKTMIVDDRRKLRQDDLPVISSQYRFDEDAELEWFEKPLLPTKSRN
;
A
#
# COMPACT_ATOMS: atom_id res chain seq x y z
N MET A 1 -0.98 -8.08 6.28
CA MET A 1 -1.71 -8.55 5.07
C MET A 1 -0.81 -8.67 3.87
N GLU A 2 0.13 -7.74 3.66
CA GLU A 2 1.14 -7.79 2.59
C GLU A 2 1.85 -9.15 2.48
N THR A 3 2.30 -9.73 3.59
CA THR A 3 2.91 -11.07 3.60
C THR A 3 2.02 -12.16 2.98
N LEU A 4 0.70 -12.13 3.26
CA LEU A 4 -0.23 -13.13 2.74
C LEU A 4 -0.54 -12.90 1.25
N VAL A 5 -0.66 -11.64 0.84
CA VAL A 5 -0.82 -11.28 -0.58
C VAL A 5 0.44 -11.68 -1.37
N GLY A 6 1.63 -11.39 -0.83
CA GLY A 6 2.91 -11.79 -1.42
C GLY A 6 3.05 -13.30 -1.56
N GLN A 7 2.58 -14.08 -0.58
CA GLN A 7 2.54 -15.55 -0.69
C GLN A 7 1.66 -16.06 -1.84
N VAL A 8 0.55 -15.38 -2.13
CA VAL A 8 -0.31 -15.72 -3.27
C VAL A 8 0.40 -15.33 -4.58
N LEU A 9 0.93 -14.11 -4.67
CA LEU A 9 1.60 -13.60 -5.88
C LEU A 9 2.93 -14.28 -6.19
N ALA A 10 3.54 -14.97 -5.22
CA ALA A 10 4.74 -15.79 -5.44
C ALA A 10 4.45 -17.14 -6.12
N GLN A 11 3.17 -17.49 -6.32
CA GLN A 11 2.81 -18.72 -7.02
C GLN A 11 3.11 -18.61 -8.53
N PRO A 12 3.49 -19.73 -9.19
CA PRO A 12 3.82 -19.74 -10.62
C PRO A 12 2.75 -19.13 -11.52
N GLU A 13 1.46 -19.28 -11.16
CA GLU A 13 0.35 -18.71 -11.91
C GLU A 13 0.41 -17.19 -12.05
N TYR A 14 1.10 -16.49 -11.14
CA TYR A 14 1.32 -15.05 -11.23
C TYR A 14 2.72 -14.73 -11.75
N THR A 15 3.76 -15.34 -11.19
CA THR A 15 5.16 -14.99 -11.53
C THR A 15 5.53 -15.33 -12.97
N GLU A 16 4.87 -16.30 -13.59
CA GLU A 16 5.13 -16.67 -15.00
C GLU A 16 4.26 -15.89 -16.01
N HIS A 17 3.19 -15.24 -15.55
CA HIS A 17 2.17 -14.62 -16.42
C HIS A 17 2.13 -13.10 -16.35
N PHE A 18 2.71 -12.49 -15.31
CA PHE A 18 2.71 -11.05 -15.10
C PHE A 18 4.13 -10.53 -14.91
N ASP A 19 4.38 -9.33 -15.43
CA ASP A 19 5.64 -8.61 -15.18
C ASP A 19 5.65 -7.96 -13.77
N ASN A 20 6.81 -7.41 -13.38
CA ASN A 20 6.97 -6.82 -12.05
C ASN A 20 6.02 -5.64 -11.79
N ASP A 21 5.71 -4.84 -12.80
CA ASP A 21 4.82 -3.68 -12.65
C ASP A 21 3.37 -4.15 -12.45
N GLN A 22 2.95 -5.16 -13.21
CA GLN A 22 1.65 -5.81 -13.06
C GLN A 22 1.52 -6.52 -11.72
N LEU A 23 2.57 -7.19 -11.24
CA LEU A 23 2.59 -7.82 -9.91
C LEU A 23 2.49 -6.77 -8.80
N ALA A 24 3.16 -5.63 -8.93
CA ALA A 24 3.05 -4.52 -7.98
C ALA A 24 1.63 -3.92 -7.97
N ASP A 25 1.02 -3.75 -9.14
CA ASP A 25 -0.37 -3.30 -9.25
C ASP A 25 -1.36 -4.30 -8.62
N LEU A 26 -1.17 -5.60 -8.88
CA LEU A 26 -1.96 -6.66 -8.25
C LEU A 26 -1.86 -6.57 -6.74
N ALA A 27 -0.64 -6.44 -6.20
CA ALA A 27 -0.44 -6.29 -4.76
C ALA A 27 -1.19 -5.06 -4.21
N CYS A 28 -1.06 -3.90 -4.87
CA CYS A 28 -1.74 -2.67 -4.46
C CYS A 28 -3.27 -2.80 -4.48
N LEU A 29 -3.83 -3.30 -5.58
CA LEU A 29 -5.26 -3.50 -5.75
C LEU A 29 -5.82 -4.51 -4.74
N SER A 30 -5.10 -5.60 -4.47
CA SER A 30 -5.51 -6.58 -3.46
C SER A 30 -5.45 -5.99 -2.06
N LEU A 31 -4.39 -5.26 -1.70
CA LEU A 31 -4.25 -4.67 -0.37
C LEU A 31 -5.33 -3.63 -0.06
N ASN A 32 -5.76 -2.86 -1.06
CA ASN A 32 -6.84 -1.89 -0.91
C ASN A 32 -8.20 -2.52 -0.57
N GLN A 33 -8.39 -3.82 -0.87
CA GLN A 33 -9.62 -4.55 -0.56
C GLN A 33 -9.61 -5.16 0.86
N LEU A 34 -8.46 -5.21 1.50
CA LEU A 34 -8.25 -5.96 2.75
C LEU A 34 -8.22 -5.03 3.96
N ARG A 35 -8.79 -5.48 5.08
CA ARG A 35 -8.61 -4.80 6.36
C ARG A 35 -7.13 -4.86 6.77
N PRO A 36 -6.48 -3.74 7.12
CA PRO A 36 -5.10 -3.76 7.56
C PRO A 36 -4.97 -4.53 8.88
N VAL A 37 -3.97 -5.40 8.95
CA VAL A 37 -3.54 -6.10 10.15
C VAL A 37 -2.05 -5.89 10.24
N TYR A 38 -1.64 -5.01 11.17
CA TYR A 38 -0.26 -4.64 11.41
C TYR A 38 0.32 -5.50 12.53
N ILE A 39 1.34 -6.27 12.17
CA ILE A 39 2.10 -7.10 13.09
C ILE A 39 3.55 -6.67 12.93
N ARG A 40 4.22 -6.36 14.05
CA ARG A 40 5.55 -5.73 14.02
C ARG A 40 6.64 -6.73 13.65
N HIS A 41 6.57 -7.95 14.18
CA HIS A 41 7.56 -8.99 13.97
C HIS A 41 6.91 -10.28 13.49
N ASP A 42 7.56 -11.01 12.59
CA ASP A 42 7.02 -12.26 12.06
C ASP A 42 6.81 -13.33 13.13
N ILE A 43 7.61 -13.31 14.21
CA ILE A 43 7.40 -14.17 15.38
C ILE A 43 6.03 -13.92 16.04
N ASP A 44 5.60 -12.66 16.06
CA ASP A 44 4.30 -12.28 16.63
C ASP A 44 3.18 -12.77 15.71
N PHE A 45 3.42 -12.89 14.40
CA PHE A 45 2.42 -13.33 13.44
C PHE A 45 1.89 -14.73 13.76
N LEU A 46 2.80 -15.66 14.07
CA LEU A 46 2.43 -17.03 14.46
C LEU A 46 1.94 -17.12 15.91
N ALA A 47 2.43 -16.24 16.80
CA ALA A 47 2.05 -16.26 18.21
C ALA A 47 0.69 -15.58 18.50
N THR A 48 0.29 -14.60 17.69
CA THR A 48 -0.92 -13.78 17.94
C THR A 48 -2.16 -14.22 17.16
N LEU A 49 -1.99 -14.95 16.05
CA LEU A 49 -3.10 -15.43 15.24
C LEU A 49 -3.39 -16.91 15.53
N SER A 50 -4.65 -17.22 15.83
CA SER A 50 -5.10 -18.61 15.80
C SER A 50 -5.02 -19.16 14.38
N GLU A 51 -4.84 -20.47 14.26
CA GLU A 51 -4.77 -21.16 12.97
C GLU A 51 -6.03 -20.91 12.12
N ASP A 52 -7.22 -21.01 12.73
CA ASP A 52 -8.50 -20.71 12.07
C ASP A 52 -8.53 -19.29 11.49
N ARG A 53 -8.03 -18.31 12.26
CA ARG A 53 -8.00 -16.92 11.80
C ARG A 53 -7.03 -16.76 10.65
N LEU A 54 -5.87 -17.43 10.70
CA LEU A 54 -4.89 -17.40 9.63
C LEU A 54 -5.45 -17.99 8.33
N VAL A 55 -6.18 -19.11 8.39
CA VAL A 55 -6.86 -19.70 7.23
C VAL A 55 -7.84 -18.72 6.60
N ILE A 56 -8.65 -18.05 7.43
CA ILE A 56 -9.59 -17.01 6.94
C ILE A 56 -8.84 -15.87 6.25
N LEU A 57 -7.76 -15.36 6.84
CA LEU A 57 -6.98 -14.26 6.26
C LEU A 57 -6.30 -14.67 4.95
N LYS A 58 -5.80 -15.91 4.85
CA LYS A 58 -5.26 -16.47 3.60
C LYS A 58 -6.32 -16.54 2.52
N ASN A 59 -7.52 -17.01 2.85
CA ASN A 59 -8.62 -17.05 1.89
C ASN A 59 -9.01 -15.64 1.40
N TYR A 60 -9.05 -14.65 2.30
CA TYR A 60 -9.28 -13.26 1.90
C TYR A 60 -8.21 -12.73 0.96
N ALA A 61 -6.93 -13.00 1.24
CA ALA A 61 -5.84 -12.60 0.35
C ALA A 61 -6.01 -13.24 -1.05
N HIS A 62 -6.32 -14.54 -1.12
CA HIS A 62 -6.56 -15.23 -2.38
C HIS A 62 -7.72 -14.61 -3.18
N VAL A 63 -8.88 -14.40 -2.54
CA VAL A 63 -10.04 -13.78 -3.19
C VAL A 63 -9.72 -12.37 -3.68
N ALA A 64 -8.99 -11.58 -2.91
CA ALA A 64 -8.61 -10.21 -3.29
C ALA A 64 -7.62 -10.17 -4.48
N VAL A 65 -6.73 -11.14 -4.59
CA VAL A 65 -5.82 -11.28 -5.74
C VAL A 65 -6.57 -11.69 -6.99
N GLU A 66 -7.44 -12.69 -6.90
CA GLU A 66 -8.27 -13.12 -8.03
C GLU A 66 -9.21 -12.00 -8.51
N ALA A 67 -9.78 -11.22 -7.59
CA ALA A 67 -10.56 -10.03 -7.96
C ALA A 67 -9.70 -8.98 -8.69
N ALA A 68 -8.51 -8.68 -8.18
CA ALA A 68 -7.59 -7.71 -8.78
C ALA A 68 -7.10 -8.13 -10.18
N LYS A 69 -6.89 -9.44 -10.39
CA LYS A 69 -6.45 -10.03 -11.67
C LYS A 69 -7.32 -9.62 -12.83
N THR A 70 -8.64 -9.61 -12.65
CA THR A 70 -9.59 -9.19 -13.71
C THR A 70 -9.33 -7.75 -14.17
N MET A 71 -8.96 -6.85 -13.25
CA MET A 71 -8.69 -5.45 -13.57
C MET A 71 -7.39 -5.25 -14.35
N ILE A 72 -6.42 -6.15 -14.21
CA ILE A 72 -5.14 -6.11 -14.93
C ILE A 72 -5.27 -6.73 -16.31
N VAL A 73 -5.96 -7.88 -16.41
CA VAL A 73 -6.17 -8.58 -17.69
C VAL A 73 -7.07 -7.77 -18.62
N ASP A 74 -8.13 -7.16 -18.10
CA ASP A 74 -9.05 -6.33 -18.87
C ASP A 74 -8.65 -4.83 -18.89
N ASP A 75 -7.39 -4.50 -18.58
CA ASP A 75 -6.94 -3.11 -18.54
C ASP A 75 -7.02 -2.46 -19.92
N ARG A 76 -7.83 -1.41 -20.02
CA ARG A 76 -8.02 -0.62 -21.25
C ARG A 76 -6.83 0.27 -21.57
N ARG A 77 -5.90 0.47 -20.64
CA ARG A 77 -4.70 1.30 -20.79
C ARG A 77 -3.63 0.54 -21.59
N LYS A 78 -3.62 0.74 -22.91
CA LYS A 78 -2.72 0.06 -23.84
C LYS A 78 -1.29 0.63 -23.92
N LEU A 79 -1.07 1.81 -23.34
CA LEU A 79 0.20 2.56 -23.41
C LEU A 79 0.70 2.85 -21.98
N ARG A 80 1.11 1.81 -21.24
CA ARG A 80 1.73 2.01 -19.92
C ARG A 80 3.20 2.46 -20.01
N GLN A 81 3.89 2.09 -21.09
CA GLN A 81 5.30 2.41 -21.31
C GLN A 81 5.51 3.81 -21.93
N ASP A 82 4.50 4.36 -22.59
CA ASP A 82 4.52 5.71 -23.19
C ASP A 82 3.64 6.66 -22.35
N ASP A 83 4.29 7.63 -21.71
CA ASP A 83 3.72 8.88 -21.20
C ASP A 83 2.74 8.85 -20.00
N LEU A 84 3.32 8.93 -18.81
CA LEU A 84 2.88 9.96 -17.86
C LEU A 84 4.06 10.88 -17.58
N PRO A 85 3.98 12.19 -17.87
CA PRO A 85 4.96 13.12 -17.36
C PRO A 85 4.88 13.03 -15.84
N VAL A 86 5.95 12.52 -15.22
CA VAL A 86 6.15 12.68 -13.79
C VAL A 86 6.32 14.18 -13.59
N ILE A 87 5.21 14.86 -13.30
CA ILE A 87 5.24 16.22 -12.77
C ILE A 87 5.78 16.04 -11.35
N SER A 88 7.11 15.89 -11.24
CA SER A 88 7.79 16.26 -10.02
C SER A 88 7.46 17.73 -9.85
N SER A 89 6.49 18.03 -8.98
CA SER A 89 6.50 19.33 -8.37
C SER A 89 7.84 19.37 -7.67
N GLN A 90 8.81 20.03 -8.29
CA GLN A 90 9.99 20.50 -7.61
C GLN A 90 9.47 21.50 -6.58
N TYR A 91 8.84 21.01 -5.52
CA TYR A 91 8.95 21.65 -4.23
C TYR A 91 10.44 21.64 -3.98
N ARG A 92 11.10 22.71 -4.41
CA ARG A 92 12.36 23.12 -3.82
C ARG A 92 12.02 23.29 -2.36
N PHE A 93 12.11 22.21 -1.60
CA PHE A 93 12.38 22.29 -0.18
C PHE A 93 13.71 23.01 -0.16
N ASP A 94 13.63 24.32 0.03
CA ASP A 94 14.78 25.12 0.35
C ASP A 94 15.27 24.55 1.69
N GLU A 95 16.27 23.67 1.64
CA GLU A 95 16.83 23.03 2.84
C GLU A 95 17.38 24.07 3.81
N ASP A 96 17.67 25.28 3.31
CA ASP A 96 18.12 26.45 4.08
C ASP A 96 16.95 27.36 4.51
N ALA A 97 15.70 27.06 4.15
CA ALA A 97 14.56 27.81 4.65
C ALA A 97 14.36 27.50 6.13
N GLU A 98 14.51 28.53 6.97
CA GLU A 98 14.15 28.45 8.38
C GLU A 98 12.69 27.98 8.50
N LEU A 99 12.46 26.95 9.32
CA LEU A 99 11.12 26.48 9.65
C LEU A 99 10.31 27.63 10.28
N GLU A 100 9.43 28.24 9.50
CA GLU A 100 8.49 29.22 10.02
C GLU A 100 7.54 28.51 11.00
N TRP A 101 7.77 28.71 12.29
CA TRP A 101 6.92 28.18 13.35
C TRP A 101 5.60 28.94 13.36
N PHE A 102 4.60 28.45 12.62
CA PHE A 102 3.26 29.04 12.49
C PHE A 102 2.34 28.84 13.70
N GLU A 103 2.89 28.70 14.91
CA GLU A 103 2.06 28.69 16.11
C GLU A 103 1.64 30.12 16.46
N LYS A 104 0.66 30.66 15.72
CA LYS A 104 -0.17 31.73 16.29
C LYS A 104 -0.99 31.08 17.40
N PRO A 105 -0.80 31.47 18.68
CA PRO A 105 -1.59 30.91 19.76
C PRO A 105 -3.06 31.20 19.49
N LEU A 106 -3.87 30.14 19.47
CA LEU A 106 -5.32 30.22 19.21
C LEU A 106 -6.07 31.02 20.29
N LEU A 107 -5.42 31.29 21.43
CA LEU A 107 -5.99 32.02 22.54
C LEU A 107 -5.20 33.30 22.80
N PRO A 108 -5.86 34.46 22.93
CA PRO A 108 -5.20 35.69 23.32
C PRO A 108 -4.65 35.54 24.74
N THR A 109 -3.34 35.64 24.90
CA THR A 109 -2.70 35.74 26.21
C THR A 109 -3.15 37.04 26.86
N LYS A 110 -4.12 36.94 27.78
CA LYS A 110 -4.57 38.05 28.60
C LYS A 110 -3.39 38.47 29.48
N SER A 111 -2.77 39.61 29.16
CA SER A 111 -1.79 40.26 30.02
C SER A 111 -2.46 40.53 31.38
N ARG A 112 -1.99 39.84 32.42
CA ARG A 112 -2.26 40.20 33.80
C ARG A 112 -1.15 41.15 34.23
N ASN A 113 -1.53 42.42 34.41
CA ASN A 113 -0.77 43.39 35.21
C ASN A 113 -0.67 42.94 36.67
#